data_AF-W4LTN0-F1
#
_entry.id   AF-W4LTN0-F1
#
_cell.length_a   1.000
_cell.length_b   1.000
_cell.length_c   1.000
_cell.angle_alpha   90.00
_cell.angle_beta   90.00
_cell.angle_gamma   90.00
#
_symmetry.space_group_name_H-M   'P 1'
#
loop_
_entity.id
_entity.type
_entity.pdbx_description
1 polymer ?
#
loop_
_entity_poly.entity_id
_entity_poly.type
_entity_poly.pdbx_seq_one_letter_code
_entity_poly.pdbx_strand_id
1 'polypeptide(L)'
;MSLSKTDPSHLNIRNVYRSLPPEKRAEQKRLAELEDQDIEYWRGEGDKINTERMKSGLGARSAIAALRRLARRKGLSDEELMACSGLDAAALASMSGRDARPTIETMEAYARALGKKLLIVLADEEAET
;
A
#
# COMPACT_ATOMS: atom_id res chain seq x y z
N MET A 1 -38.62 -16.88 -21.63
CA MET A 1 -37.32 -17.56 -21.52
C MET A 1 -36.48 -16.82 -20.49
N SER A 2 -36.28 -17.38 -19.31
CA SER A 2 -35.51 -16.74 -18.24
C SER A 2 -34.02 -16.97 -18.43
N LEU A 3 -33.26 -15.89 -18.52
CA LEU A 3 -31.81 -15.92 -18.35
C LEU A 3 -31.54 -16.25 -16.88
N SER A 4 -31.02 -17.44 -16.59
CA SER A 4 -30.59 -17.81 -15.25
C SER A 4 -29.47 -16.85 -14.82
N LYS A 5 -29.76 -16.05 -13.79
CA LYS A 5 -28.78 -15.22 -13.11
C LYS A 5 -27.82 -16.16 -12.39
N THR A 6 -26.74 -16.52 -13.06
CA THR A 6 -25.65 -17.29 -12.44
C THR A 6 -24.92 -16.33 -11.53
N ASP A 7 -24.80 -16.68 -10.25
CA ASP A 7 -24.07 -15.90 -9.25
C ASP A 7 -22.59 -15.79 -9.67
N PRO A 8 -22.06 -14.58 -9.94
CA PRO A 8 -20.70 -14.41 -10.43
C PRO A 8 -19.62 -14.83 -9.41
N SER A 9 -19.97 -15.01 -8.13
CA SER A 9 -19.03 -15.41 -7.08
C SER A 9 -18.55 -16.87 -7.19
N HIS A 10 -19.25 -17.71 -7.97
CA HIS A 10 -18.87 -19.11 -8.22
C HIS A 10 -18.15 -19.34 -9.55
N LEU A 11 -17.89 -18.29 -10.32
CA LEU A 11 -17.18 -18.40 -11.60
C LEU A 11 -15.70 -18.67 -11.36
N ASN A 12 -15.23 -19.84 -11.79
CA ASN A 12 -13.80 -20.11 -11.88
C ASN A 12 -13.20 -19.24 -12.99
N ILE A 13 -12.67 -18.08 -12.60
CA ILE A 13 -12.13 -17.03 -13.49
C ILE A 13 -11.16 -17.61 -14.52
N ARG A 14 -10.37 -18.61 -14.14
CA ARG A 14 -9.39 -19.27 -15.01
C ARG A 14 -10.03 -20.10 -16.13
N ASN A 15 -11.17 -20.75 -15.85
CA ASN A 15 -11.95 -21.49 -16.85
C ASN A 15 -12.74 -20.55 -17.76
N VAL A 16 -13.31 -19.47 -17.21
CA VAL A 16 -13.98 -18.42 -17.98
C VAL A 16 -13.03 -17.76 -18.96
N TYR A 17 -11.78 -17.50 -18.56
CA TYR A 17 -10.76 -16.93 -19.44
C TYR A 17 -10.38 -17.88 -20.59
N ARG A 18 -10.30 -19.19 -20.34
CA ARG A 18 -9.94 -20.20 -21.36
C ARG A 18 -11.05 -20.46 -22.37
N SER A 19 -12.32 -20.30 -21.98
CA SER A 19 -13.46 -20.47 -22.87
C SER A 19 -13.73 -19.25 -23.77
N LEU A 20 -13.04 -18.13 -23.56
CA LEU A 20 -13.18 -16.95 -24.40
C LEU A 20 -12.59 -17.15 -25.80
N PRO A 21 -13.23 -16.60 -26.85
CA PRO A 21 -12.67 -16.50 -28.18
C PRO A 21 -11.26 -15.89 -28.15
N PRO A 22 -10.35 -16.28 -29.07
CA PRO A 22 -8.98 -15.76 -29.12
C PRO A 22 -8.90 -14.22 -29.11
N GLU A 23 -9.80 -13.55 -29.84
CA GLU A 23 -9.87 -12.09 -29.91
C GLU A 23 -10.26 -11.45 -28.57
N LYS A 24 -11.23 -12.03 -27.85
CA LYS A 24 -11.65 -11.56 -26.52
C LYS A 24 -10.58 -11.78 -25.45
N ARG A 25 -9.78 -12.84 -25.57
CA ARG A 25 -8.60 -13.05 -24.73
C ARG A 25 -7.51 -12.02 -25.00
N ALA A 26 -7.27 -11.68 -26.27
CA ALA A 26 -6.32 -10.64 -26.64
C ALA A 26 -6.76 -9.25 -26.14
N GLU A 27 -8.05 -8.96 -26.20
CA GLU A 27 -8.65 -7.72 -25.65
C GLU A 27 -8.46 -7.62 -24.13
N GLN A 28 -8.79 -8.68 -23.38
CA GLN A 28 -8.58 -8.70 -21.93
C GLN A 28 -7.10 -8.61 -21.54
N LYS A 29 -6.22 -9.24 -22.31
CA LYS A 29 -4.77 -9.11 -22.10
C LYS A 29 -4.30 -7.66 -22.29
N ARG A 30 -4.76 -6.96 -23.33
CA ARG A 30 -4.44 -5.55 -23.54
C ARG A 30 -4.98 -4.65 -22.43
N LEU A 31 -6.19 -4.93 -21.93
CA LEU A 31 -6.77 -4.20 -20.80
C LEU A 31 -5.93 -4.39 -19.53
N ALA A 32 -5.51 -5.62 -19.22
CA ALA A 32 -4.63 -5.89 -18.08
C ALA A 32 -3.27 -5.17 -18.23
N GLU A 33 -2.68 -5.17 -19.43
CA GLU A 33 -1.42 -4.45 -19.69
C GLU A 33 -1.56 -2.92 -19.53
N LEU A 34 -2.70 -2.34 -19.92
CA LEU A 34 -3.01 -0.91 -19.71
C LEU A 34 -3.23 -0.60 -18.22
N GLU A 35 -3.96 -1.45 -17.51
CA GLU A 35 -4.16 -1.32 -16.06
C GLU A 35 -2.82 -1.40 -15.31
N ASP A 36 -1.93 -2.32 -15.70
CA ASP A 36 -0.59 -2.44 -15.12
C ASP A 36 0.25 -1.17 -15.35
N GLN A 37 0.18 -0.59 -16.55
CA GLN A 37 0.86 0.68 -16.89
C GLN A 37 0.29 1.85 -16.09
N ASP A 38 -1.03 1.95 -15.97
CA ASP A 38 -1.69 2.98 -15.16
C ASP A 38 -1.31 2.85 -13.68
N ILE A 39 -1.32 1.63 -13.14
CA ILE A 39 -0.88 1.36 -11.76
C ILE A 39 0.56 1.81 -11.56
N GLU A 40 1.45 1.53 -12.50
CA GLU A 40 2.86 1.94 -12.42
C GLU A 40 3.01 3.46 -12.47
N TYR A 41 2.28 4.13 -13.37
CA TYR A 41 2.24 5.59 -13.46
C TYR A 41 1.75 6.22 -12.15
N TRP A 42 0.62 5.77 -11.61
CA TRP A 42 0.05 6.27 -10.35
C TRP A 42 0.94 5.94 -9.14
N ARG A 43 1.68 4.83 -9.18
CA ARG A 43 2.74 4.53 -8.19
C ARG A 43 3.87 5.56 -8.29
N GLY A 44 4.38 5.84 -9.49
CA GLY A 44 5.41 6.86 -9.69
C GLY A 44 4.99 8.25 -9.18
N GLU A 45 3.76 8.65 -9.47
CA GLU A 45 3.27 9.98 -9.09
C GLU A 45 3.02 10.10 -7.58
N GLY A 46 2.46 9.05 -6.96
CA GLY A 46 2.33 8.99 -5.51
C GLY A 46 3.67 9.01 -4.77
N ASP A 47 4.75 8.51 -5.40
CA ASP A 47 6.09 8.53 -4.83
C ASP A 47 6.67 9.95 -4.80
N LYS A 48 6.49 10.72 -5.87
CA LYS A 48 6.90 12.13 -5.94
C LYS A 48 6.16 12.96 -4.90
N ILE A 49 4.83 12.84 -4.85
CA ILE A 49 3.98 13.55 -3.87
C ILE A 49 4.44 13.23 -2.44
N ASN A 50 4.70 11.95 -2.14
CA ASN A 50 5.14 11.56 -0.82
C ASN A 50 6.54 12.09 -0.48
N THR A 51 7.45 12.12 -1.46
CA THR A 51 8.81 12.64 -1.28
C THR A 51 8.79 14.14 -0.98
N GLU A 52 7.97 14.91 -1.70
CA GLU A 52 7.82 16.35 -1.43
C GLU A 52 7.18 16.60 -0.06
N ARG A 53 6.10 15.89 0.29
CA ARG A 53 5.45 16.04 1.60
C ARG A 53 6.35 15.63 2.77
N MET A 54 7.27 14.69 2.59
CA MET A 54 8.25 14.36 3.63
C MET A 54 9.19 15.53 3.96
N LYS A 55 9.40 16.49 3.06
CA LYS A 55 10.21 17.69 3.32
C LYS A 55 9.49 18.71 4.20
N SER A 56 8.17 18.85 4.04
CA SER A 56 7.33 19.76 4.83
C SER A 56 6.90 19.17 6.18
N GLY A 57 7.19 17.89 6.43
CA GLY A 57 6.63 17.15 7.56
C GLY A 57 5.29 16.49 7.21
N LEU A 58 5.00 15.39 7.90
CA LEU A 58 3.79 14.59 7.72
C LEU A 58 3.07 14.44 9.06
N GLY A 59 1.75 14.59 9.07
CA GLY A 59 0.94 14.12 10.19
C GLY A 59 1.09 12.61 10.40
N ALA A 60 0.85 12.13 11.62
CA ALA A 60 1.16 10.76 12.04
C ALA A 60 0.58 9.67 11.12
N ARG A 61 -0.69 9.78 10.72
CA ARG A 61 -1.34 8.83 9.79
C ARG A 61 -0.65 8.76 8.43
N SER A 62 -0.31 9.91 7.86
CA SER A 62 0.39 10.00 6.58
C SER A 62 1.82 9.45 6.69
N ALA A 63 2.49 9.69 7.81
CA ALA A 63 3.82 9.13 8.08
C ALA A 63 3.79 7.59 8.14
N ILE A 64 2.81 6.99 8.81
CA ILE A 64 2.64 5.51 8.85
C ILE A 64 2.45 4.95 7.43
N ALA A 65 1.58 5.57 6.63
CA ALA A 65 1.36 5.15 5.25
C ALA A 65 2.63 5.24 4.39
N ALA A 66 3.38 6.34 4.53
CA ALA A 66 4.65 6.56 3.84
C ALA A 66 5.70 5.48 4.19
N LEU A 67 5.81 5.13 5.47
CA LEU A 67 6.73 4.09 5.95
C LEU A 67 6.36 2.71 5.39
N ARG A 68 5.09 2.31 5.45
CA ARG A 68 4.64 1.03 4.88
C ARG A 68 4.88 0.93 3.38
N ARG A 69 4.64 2.03 2.65
CA ARG A 69 4.91 2.12 1.22
C ARG A 69 6.40 1.96 0.93
N LEU A 70 7.27 2.55 1.75
CA LEU A 70 8.71 2.39 1.63
C LEU A 70 9.15 0.94 1.89
N ALA A 71 8.60 0.27 2.91
CA ALA A 71 8.89 -1.14 3.17
C ALA A 71 8.49 -2.04 1.99
N ARG A 72 7.29 -1.84 1.43
CA ARG A 72 6.83 -2.57 0.23
C ARG A 72 7.72 -2.34 -0.99
N ARG A 73 8.18 -1.11 -1.21
CA ARG A 73 9.13 -0.81 -2.30
C ARG A 73 10.48 -1.49 -2.12
N LYS A 74 10.92 -1.68 -0.88
CA LYS A 74 12.12 -2.46 -0.56
C LYS A 74 11.90 -3.97 -0.66
N GLY A 75 10.67 -4.43 -0.88
CA GLY A 75 10.34 -5.85 -0.98
C GLY A 75 10.47 -6.59 0.36
N LEU A 76 10.48 -5.88 1.49
CA LEU A 76 10.67 -6.50 2.80
C LEU A 76 9.44 -7.29 3.22
N SER A 77 9.66 -8.53 3.67
CA SER A 77 8.64 -9.34 4.34
C SER A 77 8.42 -8.86 5.78
N ASP A 78 7.34 -9.31 6.40
CA ASP A 78 7.06 -9.03 7.81
C ASP A 78 8.15 -9.63 8.72
N GLU A 79 8.66 -10.82 8.40
CA GLU A 79 9.75 -11.47 9.13
C GLU A 79 11.05 -10.67 9.03
N GLU A 80 11.40 -10.17 7.84
CA GLU A 80 12.57 -9.34 7.63
C GLU A 80 12.42 -8.00 8.37
N LEU A 81 11.24 -7.39 8.34
CA LEU A 81 10.93 -6.18 9.08
C LEU A 81 11.13 -6.40 10.57
N MET A 82 10.53 -7.44 11.15
CA MET A 82 10.70 -7.79 12.56
C MET A 82 12.17 -8.00 12.92
N ALA A 83 12.92 -8.72 12.09
CA ALA A 83 14.34 -9.00 12.31
C ALA A 83 15.20 -7.72 12.30
N CYS A 84 14.97 -6.81 11.36
CA CYS A 84 15.79 -5.59 11.24
C CYS A 84 15.30 -4.42 12.10
N SER A 85 14.02 -4.40 12.50
CA SER A 85 13.47 -3.37 13.40
C SER A 85 13.49 -3.78 14.87
N GLY A 86 13.62 -5.07 15.18
CA GLY A 86 13.47 -5.61 16.54
C GLY A 86 12.03 -5.53 17.07
N LEU A 87 11.04 -5.38 16.18
CA LEU A 87 9.63 -5.31 16.56
C LEU A 87 9.07 -6.73 16.71
N ASP A 88 8.21 -6.94 17.69
CA ASP A 88 7.41 -8.15 17.75
C ASP A 88 6.21 -8.08 16.79
N ALA A 89 5.49 -9.19 16.67
CA ALA A 89 4.35 -9.30 15.76
C ALA A 89 3.21 -8.33 16.11
N ALA A 90 2.99 -8.03 17.40
CA ALA A 90 1.93 -7.12 17.82
C ALA A 90 2.28 -5.66 17.48
N ALA A 91 3.52 -5.26 17.71
CA ALA A 91 4.02 -3.94 17.36
C ALA A 91 4.04 -3.76 15.84
N LEU A 92 4.47 -4.77 15.06
CA LEU A 92 4.37 -4.71 13.61
C LEU A 92 2.92 -4.63 13.12
N ALA A 93 2.01 -5.39 13.73
CA ALA A 93 0.58 -5.33 13.41
C ALA A 93 -0.03 -3.94 13.70
N SER A 94 0.45 -3.22 14.71
CA SER A 94 -0.02 -1.86 15.04
C SER A 94 0.26 -0.83 13.95
N MET A 95 1.23 -1.09 13.07
CA MET A 95 1.52 -0.28 11.88
C MET A 95 0.53 -0.52 10.74
N SER A 96 -0.27 -1.59 10.80
CA SER A 96 -1.11 -2.06 9.70
C SER A 96 -2.59 -1.66 9.83
N GLY A 97 -3.36 -1.85 8.75
CA GLY A 97 -4.78 -1.52 8.71
C GLY A 97 -5.10 -0.03 8.45
N ARG A 98 -6.39 0.30 8.48
CA ARG A 98 -6.94 1.67 8.34
C ARG A 98 -6.84 2.45 9.66
N ASP A 99 -6.93 1.73 10.78
CA ASP A 99 -6.87 2.25 12.14
C ASP A 99 -5.54 1.96 12.82
N ALA A 100 -4.44 2.04 12.07
CA ALA A 100 -3.09 1.87 12.61
C ALA A 100 -2.87 2.83 13.80
N ARG A 101 -2.46 2.27 14.94
CA ARG A 101 -2.20 2.98 16.20
C ARG A 101 -0.87 2.54 16.81
N PRO A 102 0.25 2.71 16.10
CA PRO A 102 1.56 2.42 16.66
C PRO A 102 1.92 3.45 17.74
N THR A 103 2.77 3.04 18.67
CA THR A 103 3.46 3.98 19.55
C THR A 103 4.51 4.76 18.75
N ILE A 104 4.99 5.87 19.31
CA ILE A 104 6.12 6.62 18.74
C ILE A 104 7.35 5.72 18.59
N GLU A 105 7.64 4.90 19.61
CA GLU A 105 8.76 3.96 19.59
C GLU A 105 8.64 2.93 18.46
N THR A 106 7.44 2.39 18.24
CA THR A 106 7.18 1.49 17.10
C THR A 106 7.43 2.20 15.77
N MET A 107 6.95 3.44 15.61
CA MET A 107 7.19 4.21 14.40
C MET A 107 8.69 4.50 14.19
N GLU A 108 9.42 4.80 15.26
CA GLU A 108 10.85 5.08 15.19
C GLU A 108 11.66 3.84 14.80
N ALA A 109 11.41 2.70 15.46
CA ALA A 109 12.07 1.43 15.15
C ALA A 109 11.81 0.99 13.71
N TYR A 110 10.56 1.13 13.25
CA TYR A 110 10.19 0.84 11.86
C TYR A 110 10.87 1.79 10.87
N ALA A 111 10.93 3.09 11.16
CA ALA A 111 11.63 4.06 10.32
C ALA A 111 13.14 3.76 10.25
N ARG A 112 13.75 3.40 11.39
CA ARG A 112 15.17 3.06 11.49
C ARG A 112 15.52 1.83 10.67
N ALA A 113 14.72 0.78 10.74
CA ALA A 113 14.84 -0.42 9.89
C ALA A 113 14.82 -0.08 8.39
N LEU A 114 14.07 0.97 8.01
CA LEU A 114 14.01 1.46 6.64
C LEU A 114 15.12 2.46 6.29
N GLY A 115 16.07 2.74 7.19
CA GLY A 115 17.14 3.71 6.99
C GLY A 115 16.65 5.16 7.02
N LYS A 116 15.59 5.44 7.79
CA LYS A 116 15.00 6.77 7.97
C LYS A 116 15.11 7.18 9.44
N LYS A 117 15.03 8.50 9.67
CA LYS A 117 14.92 9.09 11.01
C LYS A 117 13.49 9.59 11.20
N LEU A 118 12.91 9.35 12.36
CA LEU A 118 11.65 9.96 12.77
C LEU A 118 11.97 11.30 13.46
N LEU A 119 11.39 12.39 12.97
CA LEU A 119 11.46 13.70 13.61
C LEU A 119 10.07 14.08 14.10
N ILE A 120 9.97 14.49 15.35
CA ILE A 120 8.72 14.94 15.97
C ILE A 120 8.83 16.44 16.14
N VAL A 121 7.90 17.15 15.51
CA VAL A 121 7.79 18.60 15.58
C VAL A 121 6.46 18.91 16.24
N LEU A 122 6.48 19.76 17.27
CA LEU A 122 5.29 20.35 17.85
C LEU A 122 5.04 21.66 17.10
N ALA A 123 3.85 21.80 16.54
CA ALA A 123 3.38 23.00 15.87
C ALA A 123 2.03 23.38 16.47
N ASP A 124 1.75 24.69 16.49
CA ASP A 124 0.44 25.17 16.88
C ASP A 124 -0.62 24.64 15.92
N GLU A 125 -1.76 24.24 16.46
CA GLU A 125 -2.90 23.85 15.64
C GLU A 125 -3.41 25.11 14.93
N GLU A 126 -3.37 25.14 13.60
CA GLU A 126 -4.02 26.21 12.85
C GLU A 126 -5.49 26.20 13.24
N ALA A 127 -5.91 27.17 14.04
CA ALA A 127 -7.30 27.35 14.37
C ALA A 127 -8.04 27.58 13.05
N GLU A 128 -8.90 26.64 12.65
CA GLU A 128 -9.86 26.84 11.58
C GLU A 128 -10.73 28.04 11.98
N THR A 129 -10.40 29.23 11.45
CA THR A 129 -11.27 30.41 11.45
C THR A 129 -12.37 30.28 10.42
#